data_AF-A0A497GJJ5-F1
#
_entry.id   AF-A0A497GJJ5-F1
#
_cell.length_a   1.000
_cell.length_b   1.000
_cell.length_c   1.000
_cell.angle_alpha   90.00
_cell.angle_beta   90.00
_cell.angle_gamma   90.00
#
_symmetry.space_group_name_H-M   'P 1'
#
loop_
_entity.id
_entity.type
_entity.pdbx_description
1 polymer ?
#
loop_
_entity_poly.entity_id
_entity_poly.type
_entity_poly.pdbx_seq_one_letter_code
_entity_poly.pdbx_strand_id
1 'polypeptide(L)'
;MSSLGSFILYLPTFGYFASAMFLLAGIGVLRSLWLPLLEFTPTALKLGHIVLFPFLILRFFLRNLYWVQPLTLFLMGLGIFIFSLGVTTWLYGKFKGVGIIDFWIYRYSRHPQYLGFLVWIMNYYF
;
A
#
# COMPACT_ATOMS: atom_id res chain seq x y z
N MET A 1 4.11 -33.79 -3.07
CA MET A 1 3.00 -33.06 -3.72
C MET A 1 2.37 -31.99 -2.81
N SER A 2 2.29 -32.21 -1.48
CA SER A 2 1.75 -31.20 -0.54
C SER A 2 2.51 -29.86 -0.51
N SER A 3 3.85 -29.87 -0.64
CA SER A 3 4.67 -28.64 -0.57
C SER A 3 4.49 -27.71 -1.78
N LEU A 4 4.33 -28.29 -2.98
CA LEU A 4 4.03 -27.53 -4.19
C LEU A 4 2.62 -26.91 -4.12
N GLY A 5 1.65 -27.65 -3.60
CA GLY A 5 0.30 -27.13 -3.37
C GLY A 5 0.26 -25.96 -2.40
N SER A 6 0.96 -26.05 -1.26
CA SER A 6 1.05 -24.92 -0.32
C SER A 6 1.74 -23.70 -0.93
N PHE A 7 2.80 -23.90 -1.71
CA PHE A 7 3.51 -22.79 -2.38
C PHE A 7 2.59 -22.06 -3.36
N ILE A 8 1.83 -22.80 -4.17
CA ILE A 8 0.87 -22.24 -5.13
C ILE A 8 -0.24 -21.45 -4.41
N LEU A 9 -0.72 -21.92 -3.26
CA LEU A 9 -1.75 -21.23 -2.49
C LEU A 9 -1.27 -19.90 -1.87
N TYR A 10 0.00 -19.81 -1.46
CA TYR A 10 0.56 -18.57 -0.90
C TYR A 10 1.07 -17.58 -1.95
N LEU A 11 1.31 -18.04 -3.18
CA LEU A 11 1.86 -17.22 -4.26
C LEU A 11 1.03 -15.95 -4.56
N PRO A 12 -0.32 -15.99 -4.59
CA PRO A 12 -1.15 -14.79 -4.70
C PRO A 12 -0.92 -13.78 -3.57
N THR A 13 -0.92 -14.25 -2.33
CA THR A 13 -0.77 -13.39 -1.14
C THR A 13 0.61 -12.72 -1.12
N PHE A 14 1.65 -13.49 -1.41
CA PHE A 14 3.00 -12.96 -1.51
C PHE A 14 3.16 -12.00 -2.69
N GLY A 15 2.54 -12.29 -3.83
CA GLY A 15 2.55 -11.40 -5.00
C GLY A 15 1.93 -10.04 -4.70
N TYR A 16 0.75 -10.01 -4.06
CA TYR A 16 0.12 -8.76 -3.63
C TYR A 16 1.01 -7.99 -2.64
N PHE A 17 1.60 -8.69 -1.65
CA PHE A 17 2.58 -8.10 -0.74
C PHE A 17 3.78 -7.50 -1.48
N ALA A 18 4.40 -8.26 -2.39
CA ALA A 18 5.57 -7.85 -3.16
C ALA A 18 5.27 -6.63 -4.03
N SER A 19 4.06 -6.55 -4.60
CA SER A 19 3.66 -5.42 -5.44
C SER A 19 3.64 -4.08 -4.70
N ALA A 20 3.26 -4.07 -3.42
CA ALA A 20 3.21 -2.87 -2.59
C ALA A 20 4.52 -2.64 -1.82
N MET A 21 5.04 -3.68 -1.16
CA MET A 21 6.20 -3.56 -0.27
C MET A 21 7.52 -3.41 -1.00
N PHE A 22 7.73 -3.98 -2.19
CA PHE A 22 8.99 -3.79 -2.91
C PHE A 22 9.15 -2.37 -3.46
N LEU A 23 8.03 -1.70 -3.77
CA LEU A 23 8.04 -0.27 -4.04
C LEU A 23 8.46 0.53 -2.80
N LEU A 24 7.89 0.21 -1.64
CA LEU A 24 8.17 0.87 -0.37
C LEU A 24 9.60 0.62 0.15
N ALA A 25 10.13 -0.58 -0.07
CA ALA A 25 11.48 -0.96 0.32
C ALA A 25 12.58 -0.33 -0.56
N GLY A 26 12.20 0.39 -1.63
CA GLY A 26 13.14 0.98 -2.58
C GLY A 26 13.79 -0.05 -3.51
N ILE A 27 13.23 -1.26 -3.59
CA ILE A 27 13.72 -2.36 -4.43
C ILE A 27 12.72 -2.63 -5.57
N GLY A 28 12.30 -1.56 -6.25
CA GLY A 28 11.29 -1.60 -7.31
C GLY A 28 11.66 -2.50 -8.49
N VAL A 29 12.95 -2.83 -8.68
CA VAL A 29 13.40 -3.79 -9.70
C VAL A 29 12.85 -5.19 -9.44
N LEU A 30 12.76 -5.63 -8.18
CA LEU A 30 12.14 -6.92 -7.87
C LEU A 30 10.64 -6.91 -8.15
N ARG A 31 9.98 -5.74 -8.06
CA ARG A 31 8.55 -5.59 -8.38
C ARG A 31 8.25 -5.91 -9.85
N SER A 32 9.14 -5.56 -10.78
CA SER A 32 8.89 -5.78 -12.22
C SER A 32 8.75 -7.26 -12.57
N LEU A 33 9.40 -8.16 -11.82
CA LEU A 33 9.27 -9.61 -11.99
C LEU A 33 7.88 -10.13 -11.56
N TRP A 34 7.26 -9.48 -10.59
CA TRP A 34 5.95 -9.88 -10.05
C TRP A 34 4.77 -9.29 -10.83
N LEU A 35 4.95 -8.17 -11.54
CA LEU A 35 3.87 -7.51 -12.30
C LEU A 35 3.26 -8.42 -13.39
N PRO A 36 4.03 -9.09 -14.27
CA PRO A 36 3.47 -10.03 -15.24
C PRO A 36 2.71 -11.18 -14.58
N LEU A 37 3.19 -11.69 -13.44
CA LEU A 37 2.51 -12.79 -12.76
C LEU A 37 1.13 -12.36 -12.20
N LEU A 38 1.00 -11.12 -11.73
CA LEU A 38 -0.23 -10.57 -11.17
C LEU A 38 -1.23 -10.14 -12.24
N GLU A 39 -0.76 -9.56 -13.35
CA GLU A 39 -1.61 -8.95 -14.37
C GLU A 39 -2.19 -9.97 -15.37
N PHE A 40 -1.50 -11.08 -15.63
CA PHE A 40 -1.93 -12.09 -16.62
C PHE A 40 -3.00 -13.07 -16.11
N THR A 41 -3.29 -13.16 -14.80
CA THR A 41 -4.35 -14.05 -14.26
C THR A 41 -5.29 -13.31 -13.28
N PRO A 42 -6.08 -12.33 -13.78
CA PRO A 42 -6.88 -11.46 -12.93
C PRO A 42 -8.13 -12.11 -12.33
N THR A 43 -8.48 -13.35 -12.70
CA THR A 43 -9.67 -14.06 -12.18
C THR A 43 -9.32 -15.07 -11.09
N ALA A 44 -8.17 -15.76 -11.17
CA ALA A 44 -7.76 -16.73 -10.15
C ALA A 44 -7.33 -16.06 -8.83
N LEU A 45 -6.76 -14.85 -8.87
CA LEU A 45 -6.34 -14.10 -7.68
C LEU A 45 -7.48 -13.34 -6.96
N LYS A 46 -8.69 -13.28 -7.53
CA LYS A 46 -9.82 -12.52 -6.98
C LYS A 46 -10.64 -13.25 -5.91
N LEU A 47 -10.30 -14.50 -5.60
CA LEU A 47 -10.99 -15.31 -4.58
C LEU A 47 -11.03 -14.62 -3.20
N GLY A 48 -10.05 -13.76 -2.89
CA GLY A 48 -9.98 -12.99 -1.64
C GLY A 48 -10.89 -11.75 -1.56
N HIS A 49 -11.59 -11.37 -2.62
CA HIS A 49 -12.44 -10.17 -2.60
C HIS A 49 -13.63 -10.26 -1.64
N ILE A 50 -14.00 -11.46 -1.18
CA ILE A 50 -15.01 -11.62 -0.13
C ILE A 50 -14.63 -10.88 1.16
N VAL A 51 -13.33 -10.69 1.43
CA VAL A 51 -12.84 -9.90 2.58
C VAL A 51 -13.27 -8.44 2.49
N LEU A 52 -13.54 -7.92 1.29
CA LEU A 52 -14.04 -6.56 1.09
C LEU A 52 -15.55 -6.42 1.35
N PHE A 53 -16.27 -7.53 1.57
CA PHE A 53 -17.72 -7.49 1.72
C PHE A 53 -18.22 -6.58 2.86
N PRO A 54 -17.64 -6.61 4.08
CA PRO A 54 -18.01 -5.67 5.15
C PRO A 54 -17.76 -4.21 4.75
N PHE A 55 -16.68 -3.95 4.00
CA PHE A 55 -16.35 -2.63 3.51
C PHE A 55 -17.35 -2.13 2.47
N LEU A 56 -17.83 -3.00 1.57
CA LEU A 56 -18.85 -2.66 0.58
C LEU A 56 -20.18 -2.26 1.24
N ILE A 57 -20.57 -2.94 2.32
CA ILE A 57 -21.75 -2.58 3.12
C ILE A 57 -21.57 -1.18 3.71
N LEU A 58 -20.43 -0.91 4.35
CA LEU A 58 -20.13 0.40 4.94
C LEU A 58 -20.16 1.52 3.87
N ARG A 59 -19.56 1.27 2.70
CA ARG A 59 -19.56 2.21 1.58
C ARG A 59 -20.98 2.51 1.09
N PHE A 60 -21.85 1.51 1.02
CA PHE A 60 -23.24 1.70 0.61
C PHE A 60 -23.97 2.70 1.53
N PHE A 61 -23.78 2.60 2.85
CA PHE A 61 -24.37 3.54 3.81
C PHE A 61 -23.76 4.93 3.72
N LEU A 62 -22.45 5.05 3.53
CA LEU A 62 -21.74 6.33 3.51
C LEU A 62 -21.85 7.08 2.18
N ARG A 63 -22.23 6.41 1.07
CA ARG A 63 -22.30 7.01 -0.27
C ARG A 63 -23.22 8.23 -0.35
N ASN A 64 -24.30 8.26 0.42
CA ASN A 64 -25.29 9.33 0.37
C ASN A 64 -24.88 10.58 1.17
N LEU A 65 -23.76 10.54 1.89
CA LEU A 65 -23.25 11.70 2.63
C LEU A 65 -22.38 12.55 1.70
N TYR A 66 -22.84 13.76 1.39
CA TYR A 66 -22.15 14.72 0.51
C TYR A 66 -20.72 15.06 0.94
N TRP A 67 -20.41 14.99 2.24
CA TRP A 67 -19.09 15.32 2.79
C TRP A 67 -18.07 14.18 2.68
N VAL A 68 -18.50 12.94 2.40
CA VAL A 68 -17.59 11.79 2.35
C VAL A 68 -16.63 11.92 1.17
N GLN A 69 -17.15 12.21 -0.03
CA GLN A 69 -16.34 12.35 -1.24
C GLN A 69 -15.19 13.39 -1.13
N PRO A 70 -15.46 14.66 -0.73
CA PRO A 70 -14.38 15.63 -0.57
C PRO A 70 -13.42 15.29 0.57
N LEU A 71 -13.91 14.69 1.67
CA LEU A 71 -13.06 14.24 2.77
C LEU A 71 -12.11 13.12 2.34
N THR A 72 -12.62 12.13 1.59
CA THR A 72 -11.82 11.03 1.05
C THR A 72 -10.71 11.57 0.14
N LEU A 73 -11.03 12.50 -0.77
CA LEU A 73 -10.05 13.14 -1.65
C LEU A 73 -8.98 13.90 -0.86
N PHE A 74 -9.39 14.65 0.16
CA PHE A 74 -8.46 15.35 1.04
C PHE A 74 -7.53 14.38 1.77
N LEU A 75 -8.07 13.30 2.36
CA LEU A 75 -7.29 12.29 3.06
C LEU A 75 -6.35 11.52 2.11
N MET A 76 -6.79 11.23 0.89
CA MET A 76 -5.91 10.64 -0.14
C MET A 76 -4.75 11.57 -0.49
N GLY A 77 -5.02 12.87 -0.68
CA GLY A 77 -3.98 13.87 -0.91
C GLY A 77 -3.00 13.98 0.26
N LEU A 78 -3.52 13.95 1.49
CA LEU A 78 -2.74 13.94 2.72
C LEU A 78 -1.84 12.68 2.81
N GLY A 79 -2.38 11.50 2.46
CA GLY A 79 -1.62 10.25 2.40
C GLY A 79 -0.44 10.33 1.43
N ILE A 80 -0.68 10.81 0.20
CA ILE A 80 0.37 11.02 -0.82
C ILE A 80 1.41 12.04 -0.33
N PHE A 81 0.97 13.10 0.33
CA PHE A 81 1.85 14.13 0.89
C PHE A 81 2.76 13.56 1.99
N ILE A 82 2.21 12.83 2.95
CA ILE A 82 2.98 12.14 4.01
C ILE A 82 3.96 11.15 3.40
N PHE A 83 3.51 10.36 2.42
CA PHE A 83 4.35 9.42 1.70
C PHE A 83 5.55 10.12 1.06
N SER A 84 5.30 11.19 0.32
CA SER A 84 6.33 11.97 -0.37
C SER A 84 7.32 12.59 0.62
N LEU A 85 6.84 13.16 1.73
CA LEU A 85 7.70 13.64 2.82
C LEU A 85 8.57 12.54 3.43
N GLY A 86 8.00 11.34 3.62
CA GLY A 86 8.74 10.19 4.12
C GLY A 86 9.84 9.73 3.14
N VAL A 87 9.58 9.77 1.84
CA VAL A 87 10.59 9.45 0.81
C VAL A 87 11.69 10.51 0.76
N THR A 88 11.34 11.79 0.76
CA THR A 88 12.33 12.89 0.68
C THR A 88 13.22 12.95 1.91
N THR A 89 12.66 12.79 3.12
CA THR A 89 13.44 12.76 4.36
C THR A 89 14.37 11.55 4.43
N TRP A 90 13.93 10.40 3.92
CA TRP A 90 14.77 9.21 3.82
C TRP A 90 15.93 9.39 2.84
N LEU A 91 15.65 9.88 1.62
CA LEU A 91 16.67 10.17 0.61
C LEU A 91 17.67 11.21 1.12
N TYR A 92 17.20 12.27 1.77
CA TYR A 92 18.05 13.28 2.37
C TYR A 92 18.98 12.70 3.44
N GLY A 93 18.44 11.85 4.34
CA GLY A 93 19.24 11.14 5.34
C GLY A 93 20.29 10.23 4.71
N LYS A 94 19.93 9.53 3.62
CA LYS A 94 20.85 8.67 2.87
C LYS A 94 22.01 9.45 2.26
N PHE A 95 21.74 10.60 1.64
CA PHE A 95 22.80 11.46 1.08
C PHE A 95 23.70 12.09 2.15
N LYS A 96 23.14 12.36 3.33
CA LYS A 96 23.91 12.88 4.48
C LYS A 96 24.71 11.80 5.21
N GLY A 97 24.55 10.52 4.87
CA GLY A 97 25.24 9.41 5.54
C GLY A 97 24.80 9.19 6.98
N VAL A 98 23.61 9.64 7.37
CA VAL A 98 23.10 9.47 8.74
C VAL A 98 22.60 8.03 8.91
N GLY A 99 23.06 7.34 9.95
CA GLY A 99 22.67 5.95 10.22
C GLY A 99 21.21 5.78 10.64
N ILE A 100 20.68 6.72 11.44
CA ILE A 100 19.28 6.72 11.91
C ILE A 100 18.68 8.09 11.64
N ILE A 101 17.54 8.12 10.94
CA ILE A 101 16.82 9.35 10.63
C ILE A 101 15.80 9.59 11.74
N ASP A 102 15.97 10.68 12.48
CA ASP A 102 15.12 11.10 13.61
C ASP A 102 14.52 12.50 13.42
N PHE A 103 14.78 13.14 12.27
CA PHE A 103 14.35 14.48 11.94
C PHE A 103 13.10 14.51 11.05
N TRP A 104 12.41 15.66 11.02
CA TRP A 104 11.21 15.91 10.19
C TRP A 104 10.09 14.91 10.51
N ILE A 105 9.48 14.29 9.49
CA ILE A 105 8.33 13.39 9.65
C ILE A 105 8.70 12.09 10.38
N TYR A 106 9.97 11.69 10.35
CA TYR A 106 10.50 10.55 11.10
C TYR A 106 10.50 10.77 12.63
N ARG A 107 10.36 12.03 13.09
CA ARG A 107 10.18 12.34 14.51
C ARG A 107 8.85 11.82 15.07
N TYR A 108 7.81 11.74 14.22
CA TYR A 108 6.45 11.36 14.62
C TYR A 108 6.15 9.89 14.34
N SER A 109 6.71 9.33 13.27
CA SER A 109 6.51 7.93 12.88
C SER A 109 7.80 7.30 12.38
N ARG A 110 8.09 6.05 12.76
CA ARG A 110 9.28 5.31 12.30
C ARG A 110 9.23 4.97 10.81
N HIS A 111 8.02 4.83 10.27
CA HIS A 111 7.76 4.42 8.89
C HIS A 111 6.73 5.34 8.24
N PRO A 112 7.05 6.63 8.03
CA PRO A 112 6.12 7.63 7.50
C PRO A 112 5.64 7.29 6.08
N GLN A 113 6.48 6.63 5.30
CA GLN A 113 6.14 6.12 3.97
C GLN A 113 4.99 5.10 4.05
N TYR A 114 5.06 4.13 4.96
CA TYR A 114 3.99 3.15 5.18
C TYR A 114 2.71 3.81 5.68
N LEU A 115 2.84 4.79 6.58
CA LEU A 115 1.69 5.55 7.07
C LEU A 115 0.97 6.28 5.93
N GLY A 116 1.70 7.02 5.09
CA GLY A 116 1.12 7.73 3.95
C GLY A 116 0.46 6.79 2.95
N PHE A 117 1.09 5.65 2.67
CA PHE A 117 0.53 4.61 1.79
C PHE A 117 -0.76 4.00 2.35
N LEU A 118 -0.81 3.72 3.67
CA LEU A 118 -2.01 3.20 4.33
C LEU A 118 -3.16 4.20 4.29
N VAL A 119 -2.89 5.46 4.63
CA VAL A 119 -3.89 6.53 4.56
C VAL A 119 -4.44 6.65 3.14
N TRP A 120 -3.58 6.58 2.13
CA TRP A 120 -4.02 6.63 0.74
C TRP A 120 -4.88 5.41 0.36
N ILE A 121 -4.40 4.18 0.60
CA ILE A 121 -5.08 2.97 0.12
C ILE A 121 -6.42 2.72 0.81
N MET A 122 -6.56 3.09 2.09
CA MET A 122 -7.81 2.93 2.82
C MET A 122 -8.91 3.87 2.32
N ASN A 123 -8.53 5.07 1.87
CA ASN A 123 -9.45 6.06 1.35
C ASN A 123 -9.77 5.84 -0.13
N TYR A 124 -8.89 5.22 -0.91
CA TYR A 124 -9.11 4.93 -2.33
C TYR A 124 -10.44 4.20 -2.64
N TYR A 125 -10.94 3.39 -1.70
CA TYR A 125 -12.13 2.59 -1.89
C TYR A 125 -13.46 3.29 -1.52
N PHE A 126 -13.42 4.51 -0.96
CA PHE A 126 -14.62 5.29 -0.62
C PHE A 126 -15.09 6.16 -1.78
#